data_AF-A0A960R464-F1
#
_entry.id   AF-A0A960R464-F1
#
_cell.length_a   1.000
_cell.length_b   1.000
_cell.length_c   1.000
_cell.angle_alpha   90.00
_cell.angle_beta   90.00
_cell.angle_gamma   90.00
#
_symmetry.space_group_name_H-M   'P 1'
#
loop_
_entity.id
_entity.type
_entity.pdbx_description
1 polymer ?
#
loop_
_entity_poly.entity_id
_entity_poly.type
_entity_poly.pdbx_seq_one_letter_code
_entity_poly.pdbx_strand_id
1 'polypeptide(L)'
;MSHHVTFKDLPEGGEKFDPAKGSKLIGAFAVIGGLGLVGSIYGFVAHADVFSYSWLFAIFFAFTVMVGSCFWILLHNASNSSWGVVIRRLFENLANMVPVLAILALPLLLPSVQSHLYEWMNHHREAAHHAQEAGISVKEALHHMAEENQHLHVLVEKFGYLNITKHFVPPFSWQTRFLLYFFVLWYIARHMRGLSLRQEQDGDIRHTIAARNSSCRWLFPFALTATFASVDWLMSLDYTWFSTMWGVYIFAGSA
;
A
#
# COMPACT_ATOMS: atom_id res chain seq x y z
N MET A 1 -9.90 -9.57 -47.45
CA MET A 1 -11.30 -9.31 -47.02
C MET A 1 -11.25 -8.47 -45.76
N SER A 2 -11.18 -7.14 -45.91
CA SER A 2 -11.34 -6.22 -44.79
C SER A 2 -12.81 -6.24 -44.40
N HIS A 3 -13.16 -6.82 -43.25
CA HIS A 3 -14.47 -6.61 -42.66
C HIS A 3 -14.58 -5.12 -42.34
N HIS A 4 -15.25 -4.36 -43.22
CA HIS A 4 -15.67 -3.00 -42.94
C HIS A 4 -16.80 -3.08 -41.92
N VAL A 5 -16.44 -3.18 -40.65
CA VAL A 5 -17.38 -3.02 -39.53
C VAL A 5 -17.84 -1.58 -39.56
N THR A 6 -19.08 -1.35 -39.96
CA THR A 6 -19.72 -0.04 -39.93
C THR A 6 -20.32 0.20 -38.54
N PHE A 7 -20.59 1.45 -38.18
CA PHE A 7 -21.24 1.79 -36.90
C PHE A 7 -22.59 1.06 -36.69
N LYS A 8 -23.23 0.59 -37.78
CA LYS A 8 -24.48 -0.18 -37.75
C LYS A 8 -24.28 -1.64 -37.33
N ASP A 9 -23.06 -2.17 -37.46
CA ASP A 9 -22.70 -3.54 -37.10
C ASP A 9 -22.32 -3.66 -35.61
N LEU A 10 -22.16 -2.53 -34.92
CA LEU A 10 -21.89 -2.50 -33.48
C LEU A 10 -23.20 -2.59 -32.70
N PRO A 11 -23.30 -3.47 -31.69
CA PRO A 11 -24.51 -3.61 -30.88
C PRO A 11 -24.88 -2.27 -30.22
N GLU A 12 -26.17 -1.93 -30.22
CA GLU A 12 -26.69 -0.74 -29.53
C GLU A 12 -26.34 -0.81 -28.04
N GLY A 13 -25.44 0.07 -27.59
CA GLY A 13 -24.90 0.08 -26.23
C GLY A 13 -23.47 -0.47 -26.07
N GLY A 14 -22.78 -0.80 -27.17
CA GLY A 14 -21.39 -1.25 -27.20
C GLY A 14 -21.22 -2.72 -26.83
N GLU A 15 -20.05 -3.28 -27.14
CA GLU A 15 -19.72 -4.65 -26.74
C GLU A 15 -19.57 -4.74 -25.22
N LYS A 16 -20.48 -5.47 -24.56
CA LYS A 16 -20.38 -5.79 -23.15
C LYS A 16 -19.64 -7.12 -23.00
N PHE A 17 -18.59 -7.13 -22.17
CA PHE A 17 -17.92 -8.37 -21.83
C PHE A 17 -18.89 -9.28 -21.08
N ASP A 18 -19.14 -10.47 -21.63
CA ASP A 18 -19.93 -11.51 -20.96
C ASP A 18 -19.10 -12.14 -19.84
N PRO A 19 -19.47 -11.96 -18.55
CA PRO A 19 -18.73 -12.52 -17.43
C PRO A 19 -18.59 -14.05 -17.51
N ALA A 20 -19.53 -14.74 -18.16
CA ALA A 20 -19.48 -16.18 -18.35
C ALA A 20 -18.25 -16.62 -19.18
N LYS A 21 -17.81 -15.78 -20.14
CA LYS A 21 -16.60 -16.03 -20.96
C LYS A 21 -15.30 -15.96 -20.14
N GLY A 22 -15.27 -15.15 -19.08
CA GLY A 22 -14.13 -15.02 -18.17
C GLY A 22 -14.15 -15.96 -16.96
N SER A 23 -15.29 -16.59 -16.68
CA SER A 23 -15.53 -17.36 -15.45
C SER A 23 -14.49 -18.46 -15.17
N LYS A 24 -14.06 -19.18 -16.21
CA LYS A 24 -13.04 -20.24 -16.09
C LYS A 24 -11.69 -19.70 -15.66
N LEU A 25 -11.28 -18.55 -16.21
CA LEU A 25 -9.99 -17.93 -15.90
C LEU A 25 -10.02 -17.32 -14.48
N ILE A 26 -11.12 -16.66 -14.12
CA ILE A 26 -11.34 -16.13 -12.77
C ILE A 26 -11.33 -17.28 -11.75
N GLY A 27 -12.01 -18.39 -12.04
CA GLY A 27 -12.03 -19.58 -11.19
C GLY A 27 -10.64 -20.19 -11.01
N ALA A 28 -9.85 -20.30 -12.09
CA ALA A 28 -8.48 -20.80 -12.01
C ALA A 28 -7.59 -19.92 -11.12
N PHE A 29 -7.64 -18.59 -11.30
CA PHE A 29 -6.88 -17.67 -10.44
C PHE A 29 -7.35 -17.68 -8.99
N ALA A 30 -8.66 -17.82 -8.74
CA ALA A 30 -9.19 -17.95 -7.38
C ALA A 30 -8.69 -19.22 -6.69
N VAL A 31 -8.61 -20.34 -7.41
CA VAL A 31 -8.05 -21.61 -6.88
C VAL A 31 -6.55 -21.45 -6.58
N ILE A 32 -5.77 -20.90 -7.51
CA ILE A 32 -4.33 -20.67 -7.32
C ILE A 32 -4.10 -19.74 -6.13
N GLY A 33 -4.86 -18.64 -6.04
CA GLY A 33 -4.81 -17.72 -4.91
C GLY A 33 -5.19 -18.38 -3.60
N GLY A 34 -6.24 -19.21 -3.59
CA GLY A 34 -6.67 -19.98 -2.42
C GLY A 34 -5.61 -20.97 -1.93
N LEU A 35 -4.99 -21.73 -2.84
CA LEU A 35 -3.89 -22.63 -2.51
C LEU A 35 -2.67 -21.86 -1.98
N GLY A 36 -2.36 -20.71 -2.58
CA GLY A 36 -1.32 -19.80 -2.09
C GLY A 36 -1.60 -19.34 -0.66
N LEU A 37 -2.83 -18.91 -0.36
CA LEU A 37 -3.22 -18.49 1.00
C LEU A 37 -3.13 -19.63 2.02
N VAL A 38 -3.55 -20.85 1.66
CA VAL A 38 -3.41 -22.01 2.55
C VAL A 38 -1.93 -22.30 2.83
N GLY A 39 -1.08 -22.25 1.80
CA GLY A 39 0.36 -22.40 1.95
C GLY A 39 0.97 -21.31 2.84
N SER A 40 0.52 -20.06 2.68
CA SER A 40 0.94 -18.93 3.51
C SER A 40 0.50 -19.08 4.98
N ILE A 41 -0.71 -19.59 5.24
CA ILE A 41 -1.18 -19.89 6.60
C ILE A 41 -0.33 -20.98 7.24
N TYR A 42 -0.02 -22.04 6.51
CA TYR A 42 0.89 -23.08 6.98
C TYR A 42 2.27 -22.49 7.30
N GLY A 43 2.83 -21.68 6.41
CA GLY A 43 4.10 -20.99 6.62
C GLY A 43 4.09 -20.11 7.87
N PHE A 44 3.01 -19.35 8.09
CA PHE A 44 2.85 -18.51 9.27
C PHE A 44 2.89 -19.30 10.59
N VAL A 45 2.29 -20.50 10.61
CA VAL A 45 2.22 -21.33 11.84
C VAL A 45 3.50 -22.17 12.03
N ALA A 46 4.07 -22.72 10.96
CA ALA A 46 5.21 -23.62 11.04
C ALA A 46 6.57 -22.90 11.04
N HIS A 47 6.71 -21.83 10.26
CA HIS A 47 7.98 -21.14 9.98
C HIS A 47 7.75 -19.62 9.88
N ALA A 48 7.43 -19.01 11.03
CA ALA A 48 7.09 -17.58 11.10
C ALA A 48 8.24 -16.66 10.62
N ASP A 49 9.49 -17.08 10.78
CA ASP A 49 10.70 -16.39 10.32
C ASP A 49 10.73 -16.26 8.79
N VAL A 50 10.65 -17.38 8.07
CA VAL A 50 10.65 -17.40 6.60
C VAL A 50 9.39 -16.77 6.03
N PHE A 51 8.26 -17.01 6.67
CA PHE A 51 6.98 -16.42 6.28
C PHE A 51 7.04 -14.89 6.31
N SER A 52 7.61 -14.30 7.37
CA SER A 52 7.57 -12.85 7.57
C SER A 52 8.21 -12.07 6.42
N TYR A 53 9.44 -12.41 6.04
CA TYR A 53 10.15 -11.76 4.93
C TYR A 53 9.50 -12.02 3.58
N SER A 54 9.09 -13.27 3.32
CA SER A 54 8.44 -13.66 2.06
C SER A 54 7.09 -12.96 1.88
N TRP A 55 6.33 -12.83 2.97
CA TRP A 55 5.03 -12.16 2.99
C TRP A 55 5.18 -10.65 2.79
N LEU A 56 6.12 -10.02 3.49
CA LEU A 56 6.43 -8.60 3.28
C LEU A 56 6.79 -8.32 1.83
N PHE A 57 7.64 -9.14 1.21
CA PHE A 57 7.99 -9.02 -0.20
C PHE A 57 6.76 -9.11 -1.11
N ALA A 58 5.91 -10.12 -0.93
CA ALA A 58 4.71 -10.31 -1.74
C ALA A 58 3.73 -9.14 -1.60
N ILE A 59 3.49 -8.68 -0.37
CA ILE A 59 2.63 -7.53 -0.09
C ILE A 59 3.20 -6.25 -0.70
N PHE A 60 4.51 -6.02 -0.57
CA PHE A 60 5.15 -4.83 -1.11
C PHE A 60 5.14 -4.83 -2.64
N PHE A 61 5.35 -5.97 -3.28
CA PHE A 61 5.22 -6.12 -4.72
C PHE A 61 3.79 -5.81 -5.20
N ALA A 62 2.77 -6.33 -4.52
CA ALA A 62 1.39 -5.98 -4.86
C ALA A 62 1.08 -4.51 -4.59
N PHE A 63 1.68 -3.92 -3.54
CA PHE A 63 1.55 -2.52 -3.21
C PHE A 63 2.10 -1.61 -4.31
N THR A 64 3.28 -1.90 -4.88
CA THR A 64 3.85 -1.10 -5.98
C THR A 64 2.94 -1.10 -7.21
N VAL A 65 2.32 -2.24 -7.56
CA VAL A 65 1.35 -2.31 -8.67
C VAL A 65 0.14 -1.40 -8.43
N MET A 66 -0.37 -1.35 -7.19
CA MET A 66 -1.51 -0.49 -6.83
C MET A 66 -1.12 0.99 -6.80
N VAL A 67 0.04 1.31 -6.24
CA VAL A 67 0.60 2.67 -6.21
C VAL A 67 0.86 3.20 -7.62
N GLY A 68 1.44 2.38 -8.50
CA GLY A 68 1.63 2.70 -9.92
C GLY A 68 0.31 2.97 -10.63
N SER A 69 -0.69 2.12 -10.40
CA SER A 69 -2.04 2.31 -10.95
C SER A 69 -2.68 3.61 -10.48
N CYS A 70 -2.59 3.93 -9.18
CA CYS A 70 -3.03 5.21 -8.62
C CYS A 70 -2.31 6.40 -9.26
N PHE A 71 -0.98 6.31 -9.42
CA PHE A 71 -0.18 7.34 -10.07
C PHE A 71 -0.65 7.61 -11.49
N TRP A 72 -0.82 6.56 -12.31
CA TRP A 72 -1.26 6.72 -13.70
C TRP A 72 -2.66 7.35 -13.81
N ILE A 73 -3.57 7.02 -12.91
CA ILE A 73 -4.89 7.68 -12.84
C ILE A 73 -4.71 9.17 -12.56
N LEU A 74 -3.95 9.53 -11.52
CA LEU A 74 -3.75 10.93 -11.14
C LEU A 74 -3.03 11.72 -12.24
N LEU A 75 -1.95 11.15 -12.80
CA LEU A 75 -1.13 11.79 -13.82
C LEU A 75 -1.94 12.06 -15.10
N HIS A 76 -2.70 11.07 -15.59
CA HIS A 76 -3.49 11.23 -16.81
C HIS A 76 -4.58 12.28 -16.67
N ASN A 77 -5.24 12.31 -15.51
CA ASN A 77 -6.26 13.32 -15.23
C ASN A 77 -5.65 14.71 -15.02
N ALA A 78 -4.49 14.82 -14.37
CA ALA A 78 -3.82 16.10 -14.15
C ALA A 78 -3.29 16.70 -15.46
N SER A 79 -2.74 15.87 -16.35
CA SER A 79 -2.15 16.29 -17.63
C SER A 79 -3.15 16.37 -18.80
N ASN A 80 -4.41 15.96 -18.62
CA ASN A 80 -5.40 15.78 -19.69
C ASN A 80 -4.90 14.90 -20.85
N SER A 81 -4.24 13.80 -20.50
CA SER A 81 -3.71 12.85 -21.48
C SER A 81 -4.85 12.08 -22.18
N SER A 82 -4.85 12.06 -23.51
CA SER A 82 -5.86 11.38 -24.32
C SER A 82 -5.57 9.89 -24.56
N TRP A 83 -4.31 9.46 -24.54
CA TRP A 83 -3.96 8.04 -24.78
C TRP A 83 -4.33 7.15 -23.60
N GLY A 84 -4.36 7.71 -22.38
CA GLY A 84 -4.71 7.00 -21.16
C GLY A 84 -6.17 6.50 -21.13
N VAL A 85 -7.03 6.94 -22.05
CA VAL A 85 -8.46 6.59 -22.08
C VAL A 85 -8.67 5.08 -22.26
N VAL A 86 -7.84 4.42 -23.07
CA VAL A 86 -7.97 2.99 -23.37
C VAL A 86 -7.63 2.13 -22.15
N ILE A 87 -6.66 2.56 -21.34
CA ILE A 87 -6.15 1.80 -20.18
C ILE A 87 -6.68 2.31 -18.84
N ARG A 88 -7.44 3.42 -18.82
CA ARG A 88 -8.00 4.04 -17.61
C ARG A 88 -8.71 3.03 -16.73
N ARG A 89 -9.58 2.19 -17.31
CA ARG A 89 -10.36 1.21 -16.55
C ARG A 89 -9.50 0.12 -15.91
N LEU A 90 -8.42 -0.28 -16.58
CA LEU A 90 -7.47 -1.25 -16.03
C LEU A 90 -6.82 -0.69 -14.76
N PHE A 91 -6.27 0.52 -14.83
CA PHE A 91 -5.68 1.17 -13.66
C PHE A 91 -6.70 1.45 -12.55
N GLU A 92 -7.91 1.90 -12.89
CA GLU A 92 -8.97 2.09 -11.90
C GLU A 92 -9.34 0.80 -11.17
N ASN A 93 -9.37 -0.34 -11.87
CA ASN A 93 -9.62 -1.63 -11.25
C ASN A 93 -8.46 -2.05 -10.34
N LEU A 94 -7.22 -1.95 -10.81
CA LEU A 94 -6.03 -2.29 -10.04
C LEU A 94 -5.86 -1.40 -8.80
N ALA A 95 -6.02 -0.08 -8.93
CA ALA A 95 -5.97 0.87 -7.83
C ALA A 95 -7.08 0.61 -6.79
N ASN A 96 -8.26 0.14 -7.20
CA ASN A 96 -9.34 -0.19 -6.25
C ASN A 96 -9.16 -1.55 -5.55
N MET A 97 -8.06 -2.28 -5.81
CA MET A 97 -7.69 -3.47 -5.04
C MET A 97 -7.00 -3.14 -3.70
N VAL A 98 -6.76 -1.86 -3.40
CA VAL A 98 -6.15 -1.42 -2.12
C VAL A 98 -6.82 -2.01 -0.88
N PRO A 99 -8.16 -2.11 -0.75
CA PRO A 99 -8.79 -2.77 0.40
C PRO A 99 -8.46 -4.25 0.51
N VAL A 100 -8.36 -4.95 -0.61
CA VAL A 100 -8.00 -6.38 -0.63
C VAL A 100 -6.58 -6.55 -0.13
N LEU A 101 -5.66 -5.71 -0.62
CA LEU A 101 -4.28 -5.74 -0.14
C LEU A 101 -4.17 -5.33 1.33
N ALA A 102 -4.95 -4.35 1.79
CA ALA A 102 -4.98 -3.96 3.19
C ALA A 102 -5.37 -5.14 4.11
N ILE A 103 -6.35 -5.95 3.71
CA ILE A 103 -6.73 -7.16 4.43
C ILE A 103 -5.60 -8.18 4.42
N LEU A 104 -4.97 -8.42 3.27
CA LEU A 104 -3.84 -9.34 3.15
C LEU A 104 -2.60 -8.85 3.92
N ALA A 105 -2.47 -7.54 4.15
CA ALA A 105 -1.35 -6.95 4.87
C ALA A 105 -1.54 -7.00 6.41
N LEU A 106 -2.73 -7.37 6.92
CA LEU A 106 -3.00 -7.46 8.36
C LEU A 106 -2.01 -8.32 9.17
N PRO A 107 -1.49 -9.46 8.66
CA PRO A 107 -0.48 -10.24 9.38
C PRO A 107 0.78 -9.42 9.74
N LEU A 108 1.14 -8.38 8.96
CA LEU A 108 2.28 -7.50 9.25
C LEU A 108 2.07 -6.64 10.51
N LEU A 109 0.83 -6.50 10.99
CA LEU A 109 0.51 -5.82 12.25
C LEU A 109 0.75 -6.71 13.47
N LEU A 110 0.90 -8.03 13.29
CA LEU A 110 1.06 -8.98 14.38
C LEU A 110 2.48 -8.91 14.97
N PRO A 111 2.62 -8.91 16.31
CA PRO A 111 3.93 -8.89 16.96
C PRO A 111 4.84 -10.06 16.55
N SER A 112 4.27 -11.25 16.30
CA SER A 112 5.02 -12.42 15.84
C SER A 112 5.76 -12.16 14.52
N VAL A 113 5.10 -11.53 13.56
CA VAL A 113 5.70 -11.20 12.26
C VAL A 113 6.69 -10.05 12.39
N GLN A 114 6.30 -8.99 13.11
CA GLN A 114 7.14 -7.81 13.33
C GLN A 114 8.47 -8.15 14.01
N SER A 115 8.46 -9.11 14.94
CA SER A 115 9.65 -9.51 15.68
C SER A 115 10.75 -10.11 14.79
N HIS A 116 10.38 -10.71 13.66
CA HIS A 116 11.33 -11.22 12.69
C HIS A 116 11.75 -10.14 11.67
N LEU A 117 10.85 -9.23 11.30
CA LEU A 117 11.12 -8.22 10.27
C LEU A 117 11.98 -7.06 10.77
N TYR A 118 11.60 -6.48 11.91
CA TYR A 118 12.07 -5.17 12.34
C TYR A 118 12.78 -5.31 13.68
N GLU A 119 14.11 -5.38 13.64
CA GLU A 119 14.94 -5.50 14.85
C GLU A 119 14.67 -4.38 15.86
N TRP A 120 14.50 -3.15 15.37
CA TRP A 120 14.17 -1.99 16.22
C TRP A 120 12.86 -2.14 17.00
N MET A 121 11.89 -2.92 16.49
CA MET A 121 10.65 -3.17 17.21
C MET A 121 10.87 -4.09 18.41
N ASN A 122 11.86 -4.98 18.36
CA ASN A 122 12.22 -5.84 19.51
C ASN A 122 12.86 -4.99 20.61
N HIS A 123 13.85 -4.17 20.27
CA HIS A 123 14.46 -3.23 21.22
C HIS A 123 13.44 -2.26 21.82
N HIS A 124 12.48 -1.78 21.03
CA HIS A 124 11.41 -0.94 21.56
C HIS A 124 10.49 -1.71 22.52
N ARG A 125 10.20 -3.00 22.29
CA ARG A 125 9.41 -3.80 23.24
C ARG A 125 10.19 -4.05 24.53
N GLU A 126 11.47 -4.40 24.44
CA GLU A 126 12.37 -4.53 25.59
C GLU A 126 12.44 -3.24 26.41
N ALA A 127 12.67 -2.10 25.75
CA ALA A 127 12.65 -0.79 26.40
C ALA A 127 11.29 -0.49 27.04
N ALA A 128 10.18 -0.90 26.44
CA ALA A 128 8.86 -0.74 27.03
C ALA A 128 8.64 -1.63 28.26
N HIS A 129 9.27 -2.79 28.35
CA HIS A 129 9.28 -3.63 29.55
C HIS A 129 10.08 -2.97 30.68
N HIS A 130 11.31 -2.54 30.41
CA HIS A 130 12.14 -1.82 31.40
C HIS A 130 11.48 -0.51 31.86
N ALA A 131 10.85 0.22 30.94
CA ALA A 131 10.09 1.43 31.26
C ALA A 131 8.94 1.15 32.24
N GLN A 132 8.25 0.03 32.07
CA GLN A 132 7.15 -0.38 32.95
C GLN A 132 7.64 -0.77 34.35
N GLU A 133 8.81 -1.41 34.45
CA GLU A 133 9.41 -1.82 35.72
C GLU A 133 10.00 -0.64 36.51
N ALA A 134 10.70 0.26 35.82
CA ALA A 134 11.34 1.43 36.44
C ALA A 134 10.40 2.66 36.57
N GLY A 135 9.22 2.62 35.97
CA GLY A 135 8.26 3.74 35.98
C GLY A 135 8.71 4.96 35.19
N ILE A 136 9.54 4.76 34.16
CA ILE A 136 10.13 5.81 33.30
C ILE A 136 9.50 5.81 31.90
N SER A 137 9.84 6.79 31.07
CA SER A 137 9.41 6.81 29.67
C SER A 137 10.10 5.71 28.84
N VAL A 138 9.43 5.19 27.81
CA VAL A 138 10.04 4.23 26.86
C VAL A 138 11.28 4.82 26.18
N LYS A 139 11.28 6.12 25.89
CA LYS A 139 12.45 6.80 25.32
C LYS A 139 13.63 6.84 26.30
N GLU A 140 13.36 7.06 27.58
CA GLU A 140 14.39 7.09 28.63
C GLU A 140 14.96 5.69 28.84
N ALA A 141 14.09 4.68 28.96
CA ALA A 141 14.52 3.28 29.05
C ALA A 141 15.40 2.87 27.85
N LEU A 142 15.04 3.29 26.64
CA LEU A 142 15.86 3.04 25.45
C LEU A 142 17.20 3.80 25.50
N HIS A 143 17.24 4.99 26.10
CA HIS A 143 18.48 5.73 26.31
C HIS A 143 19.43 4.99 27.26
N HIS A 144 18.93 4.48 28.39
CA HIS A 144 19.69 3.64 29.30
C HIS A 144 20.22 2.37 28.61
N MET A 145 19.39 1.72 27.79
CA MET A 145 19.85 0.57 26.98
C MET A 145 20.95 0.96 25.98
N ALA A 146 20.93 2.19 25.46
CA ALA A 146 21.93 2.68 24.53
C ALA A 146 23.29 2.99 25.19
N GLU A 147 23.33 3.24 26.50
CA GLU A 147 24.59 3.39 27.25
C GLU A 147 25.40 2.10 27.24
N GLU A 148 24.74 0.95 27.32
CA GLU A 148 25.37 -0.38 27.22
C GLU A 148 25.65 -0.76 25.75
N ASN A 149 24.75 -0.37 24.85
CA ASN A 149 24.76 -0.76 23.45
C ASN A 149 24.75 0.45 22.52
N GLN A 150 25.93 0.89 22.10
CA GLN A 150 26.11 2.12 21.30
C GLN A 150 25.29 2.13 19.98
N HIS A 151 24.97 0.96 19.42
CA HIS A 151 24.15 0.85 18.20
C HIS A 151 22.70 1.36 18.37
N LEU A 152 22.19 1.43 19.62
CA LEU A 152 20.84 1.88 19.91
C LEU A 152 20.69 3.41 19.93
N HIS A 153 21.78 4.18 19.99
CA HIS A 153 21.71 5.65 19.97
C HIS A 153 20.95 6.15 18.73
N VAL A 154 21.16 5.51 17.58
CA VAL A 154 20.44 5.86 16.34
C VAL A 154 18.94 5.68 16.49
N LEU A 155 18.51 4.63 17.21
CA LEU A 155 17.09 4.37 17.46
C LEU A 155 16.49 5.37 18.46
N VAL A 156 17.25 5.77 19.48
CA VAL A 156 16.84 6.82 20.45
C VAL A 156 16.57 8.14 19.73
N GLU A 157 17.45 8.54 18.81
CA GLU A 157 17.29 9.74 18.00
C GLU A 157 16.08 9.64 17.05
N LYS A 158 15.84 8.44 16.48
CA LYS A 158 14.71 8.18 15.57
C LYS A 158 13.40 7.86 16.29
N PHE A 159 13.35 7.82 17.62
CA PHE A 159 12.19 7.40 18.43
C PHE A 159 10.90 8.18 18.10
N GLY A 160 11.03 9.46 17.74
CA GLY A 160 9.88 10.29 17.35
C GLY A 160 9.10 9.71 16.15
N TYR A 161 9.77 9.00 15.25
CA TYR A 161 9.17 8.35 14.09
C TYR A 161 9.09 6.82 14.26
N LEU A 162 10.17 6.18 14.70
CA LEU A 162 10.25 4.73 14.93
C LEU A 162 9.77 4.38 16.35
N ASN A 163 8.45 4.42 16.53
CA ASN A 163 7.80 3.97 17.75
C ASN A 163 6.63 3.04 17.45
N ILE A 164 6.40 2.11 18.38
CA ILE A 164 5.27 1.19 18.38
C ILE A 164 4.44 1.45 19.64
N THR A 165 3.11 1.36 19.53
CA THR A 165 2.25 1.56 20.70
C THR A 165 1.48 0.29 21.06
N LYS A 166 1.36 0.01 22.36
CA LYS A 166 0.46 -1.03 22.90
C LYS A 166 -1.03 -0.63 22.82
N HIS A 167 -1.34 0.67 22.83
CA HIS A 167 -2.71 1.18 22.71
C HIS A 167 -2.90 1.85 21.34
N PHE A 168 -4.06 1.63 20.72
CA PHE A 168 -4.37 2.02 19.33
C PHE A 168 -4.35 3.54 19.05
N VAL A 169 -3.99 4.38 20.03
CA VAL A 169 -4.03 5.85 19.94
C VAL A 169 -2.89 6.47 20.77
N PRO A 170 -1.74 6.75 20.14
CA PRO A 170 -1.30 8.13 19.92
C PRO A 170 -1.28 8.46 18.42
N PRO A 171 -1.22 9.75 18.03
CA PRO A 171 -1.55 10.17 16.66
C PRO A 171 -0.55 9.74 15.57
N PHE A 172 0.61 9.12 15.90
CA PHE A 172 1.67 8.91 14.91
C PHE A 172 2.57 7.67 15.10
N SER A 173 2.05 6.56 15.64
CA SER A 173 2.81 5.30 15.71
C SER A 173 2.95 4.61 14.35
N TRP A 174 3.87 3.65 14.24
CA TRP A 174 4.05 2.86 13.02
C TRP A 174 2.75 2.16 12.59
N GLN A 175 1.95 1.63 13.53
CA GLN A 175 0.68 0.97 13.22
C GLN A 175 -0.37 1.96 12.69
N THR A 176 -0.45 3.16 13.27
CA THR A 176 -1.37 4.21 12.80
C THR A 176 -0.99 4.64 11.38
N ARG A 177 0.31 4.82 11.11
CA ARG A 177 0.81 5.17 9.78
C ARG A 177 0.54 4.08 8.76
N PHE A 178 0.75 2.81 9.13
CA PHE A 178 0.43 1.64 8.30
C PHE A 178 -1.02 1.69 7.80
N LEU A 179 -1.99 1.90 8.71
CA LEU A 179 -3.40 1.99 8.36
C LEU A 179 -3.73 3.26 7.55
N LEU A 180 -3.09 4.38 7.89
CA LEU A 180 -3.27 5.65 7.19
C LEU A 180 -2.87 5.54 5.72
N TYR A 181 -1.78 4.83 5.38
CA TYR A 181 -1.35 4.66 4.00
C TYR A 181 -2.39 3.97 3.14
N PHE A 182 -2.94 2.84 3.62
CA PHE A 182 -4.01 2.13 2.94
C PHE A 182 -5.28 2.96 2.85
N PHE A 183 -5.64 3.70 3.91
CA PHE A 183 -6.81 4.58 3.92
C PHE A 183 -6.71 5.69 2.88
N VAL A 184 -5.56 6.39 2.80
CA VAL A 184 -5.34 7.47 1.84
C VAL A 184 -5.39 6.93 0.41
N LEU A 185 -4.70 5.82 0.11
CA LEU A 185 -4.73 5.21 -1.22
C LEU A 185 -6.12 4.70 -1.61
N TRP A 186 -6.83 4.07 -0.68
CA TRP A 186 -8.21 3.63 -0.90
C TRP A 186 -9.12 4.80 -1.23
N TYR A 187 -9.04 5.88 -0.45
CA TYR A 187 -9.85 7.07 -0.66
C TYR A 187 -9.59 7.66 -2.04
N ILE A 188 -8.32 7.84 -2.42
CA ILE A 188 -7.92 8.37 -3.73
C ILE A 188 -8.47 7.47 -4.85
N ALA A 189 -8.23 6.16 -4.78
CA ALA A 189 -8.67 5.21 -5.80
C ALA A 189 -10.20 5.18 -5.96
N ARG A 190 -10.92 5.19 -4.83
CA ARG A 190 -12.39 5.14 -4.82
C ARG A 190 -13.02 6.45 -5.29
N HIS A 191 -12.44 7.58 -4.91
CA HIS A 191 -12.87 8.91 -5.30
C HIS A 191 -12.70 9.11 -6.81
N MET A 192 -11.51 8.81 -7.33
CA MET A 192 -11.22 8.95 -8.76
C MET A 192 -12.10 8.05 -9.63
N ARG A 193 -12.27 6.77 -9.24
CA ARG A 193 -13.21 5.86 -9.92
C ARG A 193 -14.65 6.36 -9.85
N GLY A 194 -15.05 6.95 -8.72
CA GLY A 194 -16.38 7.53 -8.57
C GLY A 194 -16.67 8.66 -9.55
N LEU A 195 -15.69 9.55 -9.77
CA LEU A 195 -15.80 10.62 -10.77
C LEU A 195 -15.85 10.06 -12.20
N SER A 196 -15.02 9.07 -12.53
CA SER A 196 -15.06 8.47 -13.88
C SER A 196 -16.38 7.75 -14.16
N LEU A 197 -16.94 7.02 -13.19
CA LEU A 197 -18.23 6.34 -13.40
C LEU A 197 -19.38 7.32 -13.57
N ARG A 198 -19.37 8.46 -12.87
CA ARG A 198 -20.37 9.52 -13.05
C ARG A 198 -20.27 10.15 -14.44
N GLN A 199 -19.04 10.42 -14.91
CA GLN A 199 -18.78 10.94 -16.24
C GLN A 199 -19.38 10.05 -17.35
N GLU A 200 -19.36 8.73 -17.18
CA GLU A 200 -19.94 7.81 -18.16
C GLU A 200 -21.47 7.72 -18.10
N GLN A 201 -22.07 8.03 -16.95
CA GLN A 201 -23.53 7.96 -16.78
C GLN A 201 -24.24 9.15 -17.42
N ASP A 202 -23.72 10.36 -17.26
CA ASP A 202 -24.37 11.59 -17.73
C ASP A 202 -23.62 12.33 -18.85
N GLY A 203 -22.34 12.00 -19.09
CA GLY A 203 -21.51 12.67 -20.09
C GLY A 203 -21.11 14.10 -19.75
N ASP A 204 -21.38 14.59 -18.53
CA ASP A 204 -21.14 15.99 -18.17
C ASP A 204 -19.64 16.29 -18.01
N ILE A 205 -19.18 17.35 -18.66
CA ILE A 205 -17.81 17.85 -18.60
C ILE A 205 -17.37 18.25 -17.18
N ARG A 206 -18.33 18.58 -16.29
CA ARG A 206 -18.05 18.92 -14.89
C ARG A 206 -17.28 17.81 -14.17
N HIS A 207 -17.56 16.54 -14.46
CA HIS A 207 -16.86 15.41 -13.84
C HIS A 207 -15.39 15.34 -14.30
N THR A 208 -15.11 15.65 -15.56
CA THR A 208 -13.74 15.74 -16.09
C THR A 208 -12.95 16.85 -15.39
N ILE A 209 -13.56 18.04 -15.25
CA ILE A 209 -12.94 19.17 -14.55
C ILE A 209 -12.71 18.83 -13.07
N ALA A 210 -13.68 18.18 -12.42
CA ALA A 210 -13.55 17.72 -11.04
C ALA A 210 -12.45 16.65 -10.88
N ALA A 211 -12.32 15.72 -11.83
CA ALA A 211 -11.28 14.70 -11.84
C ALA A 211 -9.88 15.33 -12.00
N ARG A 212 -9.72 16.31 -12.89
CA ARG A 212 -8.48 17.08 -13.05
C ARG A 212 -8.11 17.80 -11.75
N ASN A 213 -9.03 18.58 -11.20
CA ASN A 213 -8.80 19.35 -9.98
C ASN A 213 -8.52 18.44 -8.78
N SER A 214 -9.23 17.32 -8.67
CA SER A 214 -8.99 16.31 -7.63
C SER A 214 -7.60 15.71 -7.79
N SER A 215 -7.19 15.39 -9.02
CA SER A 215 -5.89 14.76 -9.27
C SER A 215 -4.71 15.65 -8.87
N CYS A 216 -4.77 16.95 -9.19
CA CYS A 216 -3.77 17.91 -8.75
C CYS A 216 -3.67 18.01 -7.22
N ARG A 217 -4.80 17.91 -6.49
CA ARG A 217 -4.81 17.94 -5.02
C ARG A 217 -4.26 16.66 -4.42
N TRP A 218 -4.59 15.51 -4.99
CA TRP A 218 -4.23 14.20 -4.45
C TRP A 218 -2.82 13.73 -4.80
N LEU A 219 -2.17 14.31 -5.82
CA LEU A 219 -0.79 14.01 -6.18
C LEU A 219 0.19 14.18 -5.01
N PHE A 220 0.05 15.26 -4.22
CA PHE A 220 0.94 15.51 -3.10
C PHE A 220 0.75 14.51 -1.94
N PRO A 221 -0.48 14.29 -1.40
CA PRO A 221 -0.72 13.23 -0.42
C PRO A 221 -0.33 11.84 -0.90
N PHE A 222 -0.53 11.55 -2.19
CA PHE A 222 -0.11 10.29 -2.81
C PHE A 222 1.41 10.10 -2.73
N ALA A 223 2.18 11.10 -3.15
CA ALA A 223 3.65 11.03 -3.15
C ALA A 223 4.21 10.85 -1.72
N LEU A 224 3.64 11.56 -0.74
CA LEU A 224 4.00 11.37 0.66
C LEU A 224 3.69 9.96 1.14
N THR A 225 2.51 9.44 0.80
CA THR A 225 2.08 8.09 1.20
C THR A 225 3.02 7.02 0.64
N ALA A 226 3.34 7.08 -0.66
CA ALA A 226 4.26 6.12 -1.28
C ALA A 226 5.67 6.18 -0.68
N THR A 227 6.17 7.39 -0.40
CA THR A 227 7.49 7.60 0.19
C THR A 227 7.55 7.06 1.62
N PHE A 228 6.62 7.46 2.48
CA PHE A 228 6.64 7.04 3.88
C PHE A 228 6.31 5.55 4.06
N ALA A 229 5.45 4.97 3.22
CA ALA A 229 5.24 3.52 3.20
C ALA A 229 6.53 2.76 2.84
N SER A 230 7.30 3.26 1.86
CA SER A 230 8.59 2.66 1.48
C SER A 230 9.63 2.76 2.61
N VAL A 231 9.59 3.86 3.37
CA VAL A 231 10.42 4.06 4.56
C VAL A 231 10.01 3.11 5.69
N ASP A 232 8.72 3.07 6.04
CA ASP A 232 8.22 2.26 7.15
C ASP A 232 8.33 0.76 6.90
N TRP A 233 8.13 0.29 5.67
CA TRP A 233 8.05 -1.14 5.39
C TRP A 233 9.35 -1.77 4.91
N LEU A 234 10.18 -1.01 4.18
CA LEU A 234 11.45 -1.55 3.66
C LEU A 234 12.67 -0.90 4.30
N MET A 235 12.74 0.44 4.30
CA MET A 235 13.93 1.12 4.84
C MET A 235 14.11 0.83 6.33
N SER A 236 13.02 0.70 7.08
CA SER A 236 13.07 0.42 8.52
C SER A 236 13.46 -1.02 8.88
N LEU A 237 13.60 -1.94 7.90
CA LEU A 237 14.19 -3.26 8.13
C LEU A 237 15.61 -3.12 8.67
N ASP A 238 16.36 -2.14 8.16
CA ASP A 238 17.60 -1.66 8.73
C ASP A 238 17.43 -0.20 9.19
N TYR A 239 17.09 -0.05 10.46
CA TYR A 239 16.87 1.27 11.06
C TYR A 239 18.16 2.10 11.19
N THR A 240 19.34 1.53 11.00
CA THR A 240 20.61 2.28 11.06
C THR A 240 20.87 3.01 9.75
N TRP A 241 20.46 2.42 8.63
CA TRP A 241 20.58 2.99 7.30
C TRP A 241 19.57 4.12 7.03
N PHE A 242 19.91 5.02 6.11
CA PHE A 242 18.99 6.05 5.61
C PHE A 242 19.31 6.46 4.17
N SER A 243 18.28 6.79 3.40
CA SER A 243 18.43 7.33 2.04
C SER A 243 17.26 8.24 1.67
N THR A 244 17.57 9.46 1.23
CA THR A 244 16.56 10.44 0.80
C THR A 244 15.90 10.05 -0.53
N MET A 245 16.59 9.28 -1.38
CA MET A 245 16.10 8.88 -2.70
C MET A 245 15.34 7.54 -2.66
N TRP A 246 15.29 6.86 -1.51
CA TRP A 246 14.66 5.55 -1.38
C TRP A 246 13.19 5.52 -1.82
N GLY A 247 12.40 6.48 -1.35
CA GLY A 247 10.98 6.57 -1.73
C GLY A 247 10.81 6.81 -3.24
N VAL A 248 11.66 7.64 -3.85
CA VAL A 248 11.63 7.92 -5.29
C VAL A 248 12.04 6.70 -6.10
N TYR A 249 13.03 5.94 -5.64
CA TYR A 249 13.46 4.70 -6.27
C TYR A 249 12.32 3.67 -6.33
N ILE A 250 11.63 3.45 -5.21
CA ILE A 250 10.47 2.54 -5.18
C ILE A 250 9.33 3.08 -6.06
N PHE A 251 9.04 4.38 -5.98
CA PHE A 251 8.01 5.00 -6.79
C PHE A 251 8.26 4.85 -8.28
N ALA A 252 9.50 5.09 -8.73
CA ALA A 252 9.90 4.89 -10.13
C ALA A 252 9.78 3.43 -10.56
N GLY A 253 10.09 2.47 -9.67
CA GLY A 253 9.88 1.04 -9.92
C GLY A 253 8.41 0.59 -9.88
N SER A 254 7.50 1.45 -9.45
CA SER A 254 6.06 1.19 -9.40
C SER A 254 5.32 1.66 -10.64
N ALA A 255 5.89 2.62 -11.39
CA ALA A 255 5.25 3.32 -12.50
C ALA A 255 5.47 2.63 -13.85
#